data_AF-S8FGD6-F1
#
_entry.id   AF-S8FGD6-F1
#
_cell.length_a   1.000
_cell.length_b   1.000
_cell.length_c   1.000
_cell.angle_alpha   90.00
_cell.angle_beta   90.00
_cell.angle_gamma   90.00
#
_symmetry.space_group_name_H-M   'P 1'
#
loop_
_entity.id
_entity.type
_entity.pdbx_description
1 polymer ?
#
loop_
_entity_poly.entity_id
_entity_poly.type
_entity_poly.pdbx_seq_one_letter_code
_entity_poly.pdbx_strand_id
1 'polypeptide(L)'
;MKNTFGPNTGMQTNEFITFIIFWVVSLPALLLRPERYRVPAIASSVLVAIAGIATFVWALVKQGNIGPLWKNPEQVYGIGHLSGSKLCWTMMRMISSGIGGYASSIMYQSDFSRYAAKDRDQVWGQMFIFPLCYFGANLLGIITTSCARGLYPDEPLLWRLYDLFEAIQTHGGPGARAAVFFAAAAFCLSQVALNVIACGTVGGMDLAALFPRFLNIRRGSFVVAAVGILINPWKILDSANSFISAISAFGVFLAPLTGIMVAEYFLVRHQCLKLSHLYIPNSSSQYWYWHGLNWRAPVSMWPCLPGFAASVTPDKVVVSDTWMHVYYMSWLLEFFISGALWTVWNWLAPPPGVGEVDEEDVFGTFGPLEETDSVGEKDEYKVEEDVPL
;
A
#
# COMPACT_ATOMS: atom_id res chain seq x y z
N MET A 1 -9.32 10.60 -30.26
CA MET A 1 -9.41 12.03 -29.90
C MET A 1 -8.06 12.66 -30.18
N LYS A 2 -7.97 13.90 -30.68
CA LYS A 2 -6.67 14.55 -30.91
C LYS A 2 -6.05 14.92 -29.56
N ASN A 3 -4.77 14.58 -29.36
CA ASN A 3 -4.04 14.96 -28.16
C ASN A 3 -3.79 16.48 -28.17
N THR A 4 -4.16 17.17 -27.09
CA THR A 4 -3.97 18.61 -26.87
C THR A 4 -2.91 18.91 -25.82
N PHE A 5 -2.36 17.90 -25.14
CA PHE A 5 -1.32 18.10 -24.14
C PHE A 5 0.08 18.19 -24.75
N GLY A 6 0.96 18.93 -24.07
CA GLY A 6 2.35 19.04 -24.43
C GLY A 6 3.14 17.75 -24.15
N PRO A 7 4.32 17.57 -24.77
CA PRO A 7 5.10 16.33 -24.69
C PRO A 7 5.54 15.94 -23.26
N ASN A 8 5.63 16.88 -22.32
CA ASN A 8 6.10 16.63 -20.94
C ASN A 8 4.98 16.32 -19.93
N THR A 9 3.76 16.08 -20.40
CA THR A 9 2.59 15.91 -19.51
C THR A 9 2.51 14.48 -18.95
N GLY A 10 3.17 13.50 -19.59
CA GLY A 10 3.19 12.10 -19.17
C GLY A 10 1.88 11.34 -19.43
N MET A 11 0.94 11.95 -20.17
CA MET A 11 -0.30 11.32 -20.62
C MET A 11 -0.91 12.05 -21.82
N GLN A 12 -1.78 11.35 -22.54
CA GLN A 12 -2.60 11.86 -23.62
C GLN A 12 -3.93 12.43 -23.11
N THR A 13 -4.57 13.29 -23.91
CA THR A 13 -5.86 13.93 -23.53
C THR A 13 -6.99 12.93 -23.23
N ASN A 14 -7.09 11.85 -24.01
CA ASN A 14 -8.05 10.77 -23.77
C ASN A 14 -7.79 10.05 -22.43
N GLU A 15 -6.54 9.80 -22.09
CA GLU A 15 -6.16 9.15 -20.83
C GLU A 15 -6.53 10.01 -19.63
N PHE A 16 -6.26 11.32 -19.68
CA PHE A 16 -6.64 12.23 -18.60
C PHE A 16 -8.15 12.36 -18.43
N ILE A 17 -8.90 12.49 -19.53
CA ILE A 17 -10.37 12.54 -19.45
C ILE A 17 -10.90 11.24 -18.83
N THR A 18 -10.37 10.09 -19.25
CA THR A 18 -10.76 8.79 -18.69
C THR A 18 -10.39 8.69 -17.20
N PHE A 19 -9.23 9.21 -16.81
CA PHE A 19 -8.82 9.30 -15.41
C PHE A 19 -9.78 10.16 -14.58
N ILE A 20 -10.18 11.34 -15.08
CA ILE A 20 -11.16 12.21 -14.40
C ILE A 20 -12.52 11.53 -14.31
N ILE A 21 -12.98 10.85 -15.36
CA ILE A 21 -14.22 10.06 -15.33
C ILE A 21 -14.13 8.99 -14.25
N PHE A 22 -13.05 8.20 -14.22
CA PHE A 22 -12.82 7.18 -13.21
C PHE A 22 -12.81 7.78 -11.80
N TRP A 23 -12.12 8.90 -11.61
CA TRP A 23 -12.06 9.59 -10.33
C TRP A 23 -13.44 10.01 -9.86
N VAL A 24 -14.22 10.70 -10.69
CA VAL A 24 -15.59 11.12 -10.37
C VAL A 24 -16.50 9.92 -10.06
N VAL A 25 -16.39 8.84 -10.85
CA VAL A 25 -17.17 7.61 -10.63
C VAL A 25 -16.79 6.91 -9.32
N SER A 26 -15.53 7.05 -8.87
CA SER A 26 -15.07 6.48 -7.61
C SER A 26 -15.51 7.27 -6.37
N LEU A 27 -15.80 8.57 -6.49
CA LEU A 27 -16.14 9.44 -5.37
C LEU A 27 -17.38 9.01 -4.58
N PRO A 28 -18.53 8.63 -5.20
CA PRO A 28 -19.69 8.17 -4.45
C PRO A 28 -19.40 6.95 -3.57
N ALA A 29 -18.46 6.09 -3.99
CA ALA A 29 -18.10 4.91 -3.22
C ALA A 29 -17.37 5.27 -1.91
N LEU A 30 -16.76 6.46 -1.78
CA LEU A 30 -16.19 6.96 -0.52
C LEU A 30 -17.26 7.28 0.55
N LEU A 31 -18.54 7.38 0.17
CA LEU A 31 -19.65 7.62 1.11
C LEU A 31 -20.08 6.34 1.84
N LEU A 32 -19.72 5.19 1.29
CA LEU A 32 -19.98 3.90 1.91
C LEU A 32 -19.23 3.81 3.24
N ARG A 33 -19.88 3.21 4.23
CA ARG A 33 -19.24 3.03 5.53
C ARG A 33 -18.36 1.79 5.54
N PRO A 34 -17.23 1.79 6.29
CA PRO A 34 -16.28 0.69 6.31
C PRO A 34 -16.89 -0.68 6.63
N GLU A 35 -17.93 -0.72 7.47
CA GLU A 35 -18.56 -1.96 7.92
C GLU A 35 -19.25 -2.71 6.76
N ARG A 36 -19.55 -2.02 5.65
CA ARG A 36 -20.22 -2.59 4.49
C ARG A 36 -19.26 -3.01 3.37
N TYR A 37 -17.95 -2.87 3.54
CA TYR A 37 -16.98 -3.18 2.48
C TYR A 37 -16.76 -4.67 2.23
N ARG A 38 -17.11 -5.54 3.18
CA ARG A 38 -16.87 -6.98 3.08
C ARG A 38 -17.44 -7.59 1.79
N VAL A 39 -18.72 -7.35 1.49
CA VAL A 39 -19.38 -7.94 0.32
C VAL A 39 -18.84 -7.37 -1.00
N PRO A 40 -18.75 -6.04 -1.18
CA PRO A 40 -18.12 -5.44 -2.37
C PRO A 40 -16.69 -5.94 -2.60
N ALA A 41 -15.87 -6.04 -1.54
CA ALA A 41 -14.48 -6.49 -1.64
C ALA A 41 -14.36 -7.96 -2.07
N ILE A 42 -15.22 -8.84 -1.55
CA ILE A 42 -15.26 -10.25 -1.98
C ILE A 42 -15.70 -10.34 -3.44
N ALA A 43 -16.78 -9.62 -3.81
CA ALA A 43 -17.29 -9.62 -5.18
C ALA A 43 -16.23 -9.11 -6.18
N SER A 44 -15.55 -8.01 -5.89
CA SER A 44 -14.49 -7.48 -6.74
C SER A 44 -13.30 -8.43 -6.84
N SER A 45 -12.91 -9.08 -5.74
CA SER A 45 -11.79 -10.03 -5.71
C SER A 45 -12.08 -11.27 -6.56
N VAL A 46 -13.29 -11.82 -6.47
CA VAL A 46 -13.72 -12.97 -7.28
C VAL A 46 -13.75 -12.60 -8.77
N LEU A 47 -14.31 -11.42 -9.11
CA LEU A 47 -14.38 -10.96 -10.49
C LEU A 47 -12.98 -10.76 -11.11
N VAL A 48 -12.05 -10.16 -10.37
CA VAL A 48 -10.66 -9.99 -10.84
C VAL A 48 -9.92 -11.31 -10.91
N ALA A 49 -10.14 -12.24 -9.98
CA ALA A 49 -9.55 -13.57 -10.07
C ALA A 49 -9.99 -14.28 -11.37
N ILE A 50 -11.29 -14.23 -11.69
CA ILE A 50 -11.84 -14.80 -12.93
C ILE A 50 -11.23 -14.09 -14.15
N ALA A 51 -11.21 -12.76 -14.18
CA ALA A 51 -10.67 -11.99 -15.30
C ALA A 51 -9.17 -12.21 -15.51
N GLY A 52 -8.40 -12.28 -14.42
CA GLY A 52 -6.96 -12.54 -14.43
C GLY A 52 -6.63 -13.94 -14.92
N ILE A 53 -7.32 -14.96 -14.39
CA ILE A 53 -7.16 -16.35 -14.85
C ILE A 53 -7.60 -16.49 -16.31
N ALA A 54 -8.72 -15.88 -16.71
CA ALA A 54 -9.19 -15.91 -18.09
C ALA A 54 -8.18 -15.28 -19.06
N THR A 55 -7.60 -14.13 -18.69
CA THR A 55 -6.56 -13.44 -19.48
C THR A 55 -5.30 -14.29 -19.61
N PHE A 56 -4.87 -14.90 -18.50
CA PHE A 56 -3.71 -15.79 -18.48
C PHE A 56 -3.91 -17.04 -19.34
N VAL A 57 -5.05 -17.73 -19.17
CA VAL A 57 -5.39 -18.94 -19.96
C VAL A 57 -5.48 -18.58 -21.44
N TRP A 58 -6.10 -17.45 -21.78
CA TRP A 58 -6.16 -16.96 -23.15
C TRP A 58 -4.75 -16.77 -23.74
N ALA A 59 -3.85 -16.10 -23.02
CA ALA A 59 -2.50 -15.82 -23.49
C ALA A 59 -1.69 -17.10 -23.71
N LEU A 60 -1.79 -18.06 -22.78
CA LEU A 60 -1.14 -19.36 -22.90
C LEU A 60 -1.65 -20.17 -24.09
N VAL A 61 -2.97 -20.25 -24.26
CA VAL A 61 -3.58 -21.02 -25.37
C VAL A 61 -3.23 -20.38 -26.71
N LYS A 62 -3.24 -19.05 -26.80
CA LYS A 62 -2.90 -18.34 -28.04
C LYS A 62 -1.43 -18.49 -28.42
N GLN A 63 -0.53 -18.43 -27.45
CA GLN A 63 0.91 -18.58 -27.68
C GLN A 63 1.32 -20.06 -27.87
N GLY A 64 0.56 -20.99 -27.31
CA GLY A 64 0.85 -22.43 -27.31
C GLY A 64 2.01 -22.86 -26.39
N ASN A 65 2.63 -21.92 -25.68
CA ASN A 65 3.68 -22.15 -24.68
C ASN A 65 3.78 -20.96 -23.70
N ILE A 66 4.69 -21.04 -22.72
CA ILE A 66 4.91 -20.04 -21.65
C ILE A 66 5.56 -18.74 -22.19
N GLY A 67 5.82 -18.64 -23.50
CA GLY A 67 6.40 -17.47 -24.15
C GLY A 67 7.94 -17.40 -24.08
N PRO A 68 8.54 -16.45 -24.84
CA PRO A 68 10.00 -16.33 -25.01
C PRO A 68 10.77 -15.95 -23.73
N LEU A 69 10.17 -15.25 -22.76
CA LEU A 69 10.88 -14.83 -21.54
C LEU A 69 11.29 -16.01 -20.66
N TRP A 70 10.61 -17.15 -20.78
CA TRP A 70 10.94 -18.34 -19.99
C TRP A 70 12.27 -18.98 -20.41
N LYS A 71 12.58 -18.95 -21.71
CA LYS A 71 13.76 -19.62 -22.26
C LYS A 71 14.94 -18.67 -22.44
N ASN A 72 14.71 -17.47 -22.97
CA ASN A 72 15.77 -16.54 -23.35
C ASN A 72 15.49 -15.12 -22.83
N PRO A 73 15.34 -14.90 -21.51
CA PRO A 73 15.06 -13.58 -20.95
C PRO A 73 16.15 -12.56 -21.32
N GLU A 74 17.42 -12.98 -21.35
CA GLU A 74 18.56 -12.11 -21.66
C GLU A 74 18.51 -11.52 -23.07
N GLN A 75 18.09 -12.32 -24.06
CA GLN A 75 17.93 -11.86 -25.44
C GLN A 75 16.76 -10.90 -25.59
N VAL A 76 15.70 -11.09 -24.79
CA VAL A 76 14.50 -10.25 -24.86
C VAL A 76 14.71 -8.90 -24.17
N TYR A 77 15.37 -8.89 -23.01
CA TYR A 77 15.65 -7.67 -22.27
C TYR A 77 16.94 -6.96 -22.73
N GLY A 78 17.79 -7.61 -23.51
CA GLY A 78 19.09 -7.06 -23.93
C GLY A 78 20.07 -6.88 -22.76
N ILE A 79 19.91 -7.67 -21.69
CA ILE A 79 20.72 -7.59 -20.47
C ILE A 79 21.53 -8.88 -20.37
N GLY A 80 22.85 -8.77 -20.15
CA GLY A 80 23.70 -9.94 -19.94
C GLY A 80 23.35 -10.71 -18.67
N HIS A 81 23.63 -12.02 -18.67
CA HIS A 81 23.44 -12.89 -17.51
C HIS A 81 24.04 -12.28 -16.23
N LEU A 82 23.21 -12.13 -15.21
CA LEU A 82 23.65 -11.68 -13.89
C LEU A 82 24.25 -12.85 -13.12
N SER A 83 25.51 -12.73 -12.71
CA SER A 83 26.21 -13.75 -11.92
C SER A 83 26.96 -13.15 -10.72
N GLY A 84 27.31 -14.01 -9.75
CA GLY A 84 28.09 -13.64 -8.57
C GLY A 84 27.39 -12.63 -7.66
N SER A 85 28.17 -11.69 -7.10
CA SER A 85 27.66 -10.69 -6.15
C SER A 85 26.55 -9.81 -6.73
N LYS A 86 26.62 -9.49 -8.03
CA LYS A 86 25.61 -8.65 -8.69
C LYS A 86 24.23 -9.32 -8.71
N LEU A 87 24.18 -10.63 -8.87
CA LEU A 87 22.92 -11.40 -8.79
C LEU A 87 22.33 -11.32 -7.37
N CYS A 88 23.14 -11.57 -6.34
CA CYS A 88 22.69 -11.54 -4.94
C CYS A 88 22.11 -10.17 -4.56
N TRP A 89 22.80 -9.08 -4.91
CA TRP A 89 22.32 -7.72 -4.62
C TRP A 89 21.08 -7.35 -5.42
N THR A 90 20.95 -7.83 -6.66
CA THR A 90 19.74 -7.63 -7.46
C THR A 90 18.56 -8.39 -6.87
N MET A 91 18.76 -9.64 -6.43
CA MET A 91 17.73 -10.41 -5.73
C MET A 91 17.29 -9.72 -4.45
N MET A 92 18.24 -9.22 -3.64
CA MET A 92 17.94 -8.48 -2.41
C MET A 92 17.12 -7.22 -2.69
N ARG A 93 17.50 -6.45 -3.73
CA ARG A 93 16.74 -5.27 -4.18
C ARG A 93 15.30 -5.64 -4.57
N MET A 94 15.09 -6.76 -5.26
CA MET A 94 13.74 -7.20 -5.66
C MET A 94 12.89 -7.64 -4.46
N ILE A 95 13.49 -8.32 -3.48
CA ILE A 95 12.83 -8.68 -2.22
C ILE A 95 12.40 -7.41 -1.49
N SER A 96 13.33 -6.47 -1.26
CA SER A 96 13.04 -5.22 -0.56
C SER A 96 12.02 -4.35 -1.30
N SER A 97 12.08 -4.29 -2.64
CA SER A 97 11.07 -3.60 -3.45
C SER A 97 9.70 -4.26 -3.36
N GLY A 98 9.64 -5.60 -3.32
CA GLY A 98 8.39 -6.34 -3.16
C GLY A 98 7.73 -6.07 -1.81
N ILE A 99 8.52 -6.04 -0.73
CA ILE A 99 8.01 -5.71 0.60
C ILE A 99 7.61 -4.23 0.67
N GLY A 100 8.44 -3.33 0.11
CA GLY A 100 8.15 -1.89 0.02
C GLY A 100 6.82 -1.58 -0.68
N GLY A 101 6.43 -2.39 -1.67
CA GLY A 101 5.14 -2.27 -2.35
C GLY A 101 3.91 -2.51 -1.47
N TYR A 102 4.08 -3.24 -0.35
CA TYR A 102 3.02 -3.53 0.62
C TYR A 102 3.25 -2.90 1.98
N ALA A 103 4.31 -2.09 2.11
CA ALA A 103 4.67 -1.38 3.32
C ALA A 103 3.50 -0.59 3.92
N SER A 104 2.77 0.14 3.07
CA SER A 104 1.60 0.91 3.49
C SER A 104 0.52 0.02 4.07
N SER A 105 0.28 -1.14 3.46
CA SER A 105 -0.72 -2.12 3.92
C SER A 105 -0.40 -2.70 5.28
N ILE A 106 0.89 -2.88 5.61
CA ILE A 106 1.31 -3.30 6.94
C ILE A 106 0.91 -2.26 7.99
N MET A 107 1.02 -0.97 7.66
CA MET A 107 0.76 0.12 8.62
C MET A 107 -0.71 0.36 8.89
N TYR A 108 -1.57 0.30 7.87
CA TYR A 108 -3.01 0.50 8.07
C TYR A 108 -3.76 -0.80 8.41
N GLN A 109 -3.05 -1.94 8.56
CA GLN A 109 -3.70 -3.22 8.83
C GLN A 109 -4.58 -3.19 10.10
N SER A 110 -4.18 -2.39 11.10
CA SER A 110 -4.94 -2.18 12.34
C SER A 110 -6.32 -1.57 12.11
N ASP A 111 -6.48 -0.76 11.06
CA ASP A 111 -7.76 -0.12 10.72
C ASP A 111 -8.83 -1.14 10.33
N PHE A 112 -8.39 -2.28 9.79
CA PHE A 112 -9.27 -3.38 9.37
C PHE A 112 -9.31 -4.52 10.37
N SER A 113 -8.20 -4.81 11.07
CA SER A 113 -8.17 -5.90 12.05
C SER A 113 -9.06 -5.64 13.25
N ARG A 114 -9.36 -4.38 13.59
CA ARG A 114 -10.34 -4.02 14.64
C ARG A 114 -11.77 -4.49 14.35
N TYR A 115 -12.08 -4.79 13.09
CA TYR A 115 -13.38 -5.35 12.68
C TYR A 115 -13.37 -6.88 12.62
N ALA A 116 -12.26 -7.53 13.01
CA ALA A 116 -12.19 -8.99 13.08
C ALA A 116 -13.05 -9.52 14.24
N ALA A 117 -13.72 -10.64 14.04
CA ALA A 117 -14.52 -11.28 15.09
C ALA A 117 -13.64 -11.88 16.20
N LYS A 118 -12.40 -12.29 15.86
CA LYS A 118 -11.41 -12.83 16.79
C LYS A 118 -10.02 -12.36 16.39
N ASP A 119 -9.16 -12.11 17.38
CA ASP A 119 -7.78 -11.63 17.18
C ASP A 119 -6.95 -12.53 16.25
N ARG A 120 -7.19 -13.84 16.30
CA ARG A 120 -6.44 -14.83 15.51
C ARG A 120 -6.93 -14.97 14.08
N ASP A 121 -8.12 -14.45 13.74
CA ASP A 121 -8.69 -14.60 12.40
C ASP A 121 -7.86 -13.85 11.34
N GLN A 122 -7.29 -12.70 11.70
CA GLN A 122 -6.43 -11.95 10.78
C GLN A 122 -5.13 -12.70 10.42
N VAL A 123 -4.59 -13.50 11.35
CA VAL A 123 -3.30 -14.18 11.18
C VAL A 123 -3.40 -15.26 10.10
N TRP A 124 -4.48 -16.05 10.09
CA TRP A 124 -4.66 -17.11 9.12
C TRP A 124 -4.84 -16.57 7.69
N GLY A 125 -5.60 -15.48 7.55
CA GLY A 125 -5.77 -14.81 6.26
C GLY A 125 -4.45 -14.29 5.69
N GLN A 126 -3.65 -13.62 6.51
CA GLN A 126 -2.35 -13.07 6.10
C GLN A 126 -1.29 -14.16 5.87
N MET A 127 -1.28 -15.23 6.65
CA MET A 127 -0.25 -16.26 6.55
C MET A 127 -0.41 -17.14 5.30
N PHE A 128 -1.66 -17.43 4.90
CA PHE A 128 -1.93 -18.38 3.82
C PHE A 128 -2.49 -17.72 2.55
N ILE A 129 -3.54 -16.92 2.69
CA ILE A 129 -4.25 -16.35 1.54
C ILE A 129 -3.39 -15.29 0.85
N PHE A 130 -2.73 -14.42 1.64
CA PHE A 130 -1.91 -13.36 1.07
C PHE A 130 -0.73 -13.89 0.23
N PRO A 131 0.15 -14.80 0.72
CA PRO A 131 1.20 -15.38 -0.11
C PRO A 131 0.66 -16.12 -1.33
N LEU A 132 -0.42 -16.88 -1.20
CA LEU A 132 -1.01 -17.63 -2.31
C LEU A 132 -1.52 -16.70 -3.41
N CYS A 133 -2.34 -15.71 -3.05
CA CYS A 133 -2.90 -14.76 -4.00
C CYS A 133 -1.80 -13.88 -4.60
N TYR A 134 -0.84 -13.43 -3.79
CA TYR A 134 0.24 -12.56 -4.25
C TYR A 134 1.20 -13.28 -5.19
N PHE A 135 1.68 -14.46 -4.80
CA PHE A 135 2.54 -15.29 -5.65
C PHE A 135 1.80 -15.69 -6.93
N GLY A 136 0.54 -16.12 -6.81
CA GLY A 136 -0.31 -16.47 -7.94
C GLY A 136 -0.46 -15.31 -8.92
N ALA A 137 -0.87 -14.13 -8.45
CA ALA A 137 -1.07 -12.96 -9.31
C ALA A 137 0.22 -12.54 -10.04
N ASN A 138 1.36 -12.53 -9.35
CA ASN A 138 2.65 -12.22 -9.97
C ASN A 138 3.05 -13.26 -11.02
N LEU A 139 2.88 -14.54 -10.73
CA LEU A 139 3.18 -15.62 -11.67
C LEU A 139 2.31 -15.53 -12.93
N LEU A 140 1.00 -15.32 -12.76
CA LEU A 140 0.06 -15.12 -13.86
C LEU A 140 0.47 -13.91 -14.71
N GLY A 141 0.83 -12.79 -14.09
CA GLY A 141 1.26 -11.56 -14.77
C GLY A 141 2.55 -11.73 -15.57
N ILE A 142 3.59 -12.33 -14.97
CA ILE A 142 4.90 -12.55 -15.61
C ILE A 142 4.76 -13.47 -16.82
N ILE A 143 4.03 -14.58 -16.67
CA ILE A 143 3.82 -15.53 -17.77
C ILE A 143 2.95 -14.88 -18.86
N THR A 144 1.90 -14.15 -18.50
CA THR A 144 1.06 -13.44 -19.48
C THR A 144 1.88 -12.43 -20.27
N THR A 145 2.77 -11.68 -19.61
CA THR A 145 3.70 -10.74 -20.25
C THR A 145 4.68 -11.46 -21.19
N SER A 146 5.17 -12.63 -20.77
CA SER A 146 6.00 -13.50 -21.61
C SER A 146 5.25 -13.95 -22.87
N CYS A 147 4.03 -14.46 -22.74
CA CYS A 147 3.20 -14.84 -23.87
C CYS A 147 2.90 -13.65 -24.79
N ALA A 148 2.56 -12.49 -24.23
CA ALA A 148 2.28 -11.27 -24.98
C ALA A 148 3.46 -10.84 -25.86
N ARG A 149 4.70 -10.96 -25.36
CA ARG A 149 5.91 -10.69 -26.15
C ARG A 149 6.04 -11.61 -27.37
N GLY A 150 5.58 -12.85 -27.26
CA GLY A 150 5.57 -13.80 -28.38
C GLY A 150 4.45 -13.54 -29.39
N LEU A 151 3.29 -13.06 -28.91
CA LEU A 151 2.12 -12.72 -29.74
C LEU A 151 2.28 -11.40 -30.48
N TYR A 152 2.93 -10.41 -29.85
CA TYR A 152 3.14 -9.07 -30.37
C TYR A 152 4.64 -8.71 -30.35
N PRO A 153 5.44 -9.22 -31.31
CA PRO A 153 6.89 -8.98 -31.35
C PRO A 153 7.28 -7.54 -31.70
N ASP A 154 6.36 -6.78 -32.31
CA ASP A 154 6.61 -5.40 -32.75
C ASP A 154 6.22 -4.36 -31.69
N GLU A 155 5.46 -4.77 -30.66
CA GLU A 155 5.06 -3.93 -29.52
C GLU A 155 6.15 -3.93 -28.43
N PRO A 156 6.24 -2.87 -27.61
CA PRO A 156 7.08 -2.87 -26.41
C PRO A 156 6.61 -3.95 -25.44
N LEU A 157 7.42 -4.24 -24.42
CA LEU A 157 7.05 -5.26 -23.45
C LEU A 157 5.73 -4.87 -22.74
N LEU A 158 4.66 -5.61 -23.02
CA LEU A 158 3.30 -5.33 -22.52
C LEU A 158 3.12 -5.82 -21.07
N TRP A 159 3.88 -5.24 -20.14
CA TRP A 159 3.81 -5.55 -18.70
C TRP A 159 2.65 -4.81 -18.01
N ARG A 160 2.20 -3.70 -18.59
CA ARG A 160 0.99 -2.98 -18.17
C ARG A 160 -0.22 -3.68 -18.75
N LEU A 161 -1.13 -4.10 -17.88
CA LEU A 161 -2.30 -4.87 -18.28
C LEU A 161 -3.22 -4.10 -19.26
N TYR A 162 -3.33 -2.77 -19.10
CA TYR A 162 -4.14 -1.95 -20.01
C TYR A 162 -3.51 -1.82 -21.40
N ASP A 163 -2.18 -1.71 -21.52
CA ASP A 163 -1.48 -1.73 -22.82
C ASP A 163 -1.68 -3.09 -23.52
N LEU A 164 -1.63 -4.19 -22.75
CA LEU A 164 -1.95 -5.52 -23.28
C LEU A 164 -3.38 -5.60 -23.81
N PHE A 165 -4.35 -5.06 -23.06
CA PHE A 165 -5.75 -5.02 -23.48
C PHE A 165 -5.96 -4.17 -24.74
N GLU A 166 -5.25 -3.06 -24.89
CA GLU A 166 -5.26 -2.26 -26.11
C GLU A 166 -4.69 -3.03 -27.31
N ALA A 167 -3.54 -3.70 -27.15
CA ALA A 167 -2.95 -4.55 -28.19
C ALA A 167 -3.92 -5.67 -28.63
N ILE A 168 -4.60 -6.32 -27.67
CA ILE A 168 -5.62 -7.34 -27.96
C ILE A 168 -6.80 -6.76 -28.73
N GLN A 169 -7.23 -5.53 -28.42
CA GLN A 169 -8.33 -4.88 -29.13
C GLN A 169 -7.93 -4.48 -30.56
N THR A 170 -6.72 -3.97 -30.75
CA THR A 170 -6.22 -3.47 -32.03
C THR A 170 -5.95 -4.60 -33.01
N HIS A 171 -5.35 -5.69 -32.54
CA HIS A 171 -5.04 -6.86 -33.37
C HIS A 171 -6.16 -7.92 -33.37
N GLY A 172 -7.15 -7.78 -32.50
CA GLY A 172 -8.25 -8.72 -32.34
C GLY A 172 -9.51 -8.37 -33.12
N GLY A 173 -10.32 -9.38 -33.43
CA GLY A 173 -11.64 -9.20 -34.04
C GLY A 173 -12.71 -8.72 -33.03
N PRO A 174 -13.98 -8.62 -33.46
CA PRO A 174 -15.10 -8.17 -32.63
C PRO A 174 -15.25 -8.94 -31.30
N GLY A 175 -15.00 -10.25 -31.32
CA GLY A 175 -15.05 -11.08 -30.11
C GLY A 175 -13.96 -10.76 -29.09
N ALA A 176 -12.75 -10.40 -29.54
CA ALA A 176 -11.66 -9.98 -28.66
C ALA A 176 -11.99 -8.65 -27.99
N ARG A 177 -12.58 -7.71 -28.73
CA ARG A 177 -13.03 -6.42 -28.18
C ARG A 177 -14.08 -6.59 -27.07
N ALA A 178 -15.04 -7.49 -27.27
CA ALA A 178 -16.03 -7.81 -26.24
C ALA A 178 -15.38 -8.46 -25.01
N ALA A 179 -14.48 -9.43 -25.20
CA ALA A 179 -13.78 -10.08 -24.10
C ALA A 179 -12.94 -9.09 -23.27
N VAL A 180 -12.20 -8.20 -23.95
CA VAL A 180 -11.42 -7.15 -23.29
C VAL A 180 -12.33 -6.20 -22.53
N PHE A 181 -13.51 -5.83 -23.05
CA PHE A 181 -14.45 -4.98 -22.31
C PHE A 181 -14.84 -5.60 -20.97
N PHE A 182 -15.23 -6.88 -20.95
CA PHE A 182 -15.61 -7.56 -19.70
C PHE A 182 -14.42 -7.72 -18.74
N ALA A 183 -13.24 -8.06 -19.25
CA ALA A 183 -12.04 -8.16 -18.42
C ALA A 183 -11.65 -6.80 -17.83
N ALA A 184 -11.58 -5.75 -18.65
CA ALA A 184 -11.26 -4.40 -18.23
C ALA A 184 -12.30 -3.84 -17.24
N ALA A 185 -13.59 -4.15 -17.42
CA ALA A 185 -14.64 -3.78 -16.47
C ALA A 185 -14.42 -4.42 -15.09
N ALA A 186 -14.05 -5.71 -15.03
CA ALA A 186 -13.74 -6.39 -13.77
C ALA A 186 -12.53 -5.76 -13.06
N PHE A 187 -11.44 -5.48 -13.79
CA PHE A 187 -10.27 -4.79 -13.23
C PHE A 187 -10.61 -3.37 -12.78
N CYS A 188 -11.36 -2.61 -13.58
CA CYS A 188 -11.79 -1.25 -13.25
C CYS A 188 -12.60 -1.23 -11.94
N LEU A 189 -13.59 -2.13 -11.79
CA LEU A 189 -14.37 -2.26 -10.56
C LEU A 189 -13.48 -2.56 -9.34
N SER A 190 -12.51 -3.44 -9.48
CA SER A 190 -11.57 -3.72 -8.40
C SER A 190 -10.66 -2.54 -8.07
N GLN A 191 -10.27 -1.73 -9.06
CA GLN A 191 -9.49 -0.52 -8.78
C GLN A 191 -10.32 0.52 -8.03
N VAL A 192 -11.62 0.65 -8.34
CA VAL A 192 -12.53 1.50 -7.54
C VAL A 192 -12.57 1.00 -6.10
N ALA A 193 -12.74 -0.32 -5.90
CA ALA A 193 -12.78 -0.90 -4.55
C ALA A 193 -11.48 -0.66 -3.77
N LEU A 194 -10.31 -0.93 -4.38
CA LEU A 194 -9.01 -0.70 -3.76
C LEU A 194 -8.77 0.78 -3.44
N ASN A 195 -9.09 1.69 -4.36
CA ASN A 195 -8.92 3.13 -4.15
C ASN A 195 -9.77 3.64 -2.97
N VAL A 196 -10.99 3.13 -2.84
CA VAL A 196 -11.90 3.50 -1.73
C VAL A 196 -11.42 2.90 -0.41
N ILE A 197 -11.07 1.62 -0.39
CA ILE A 197 -10.74 0.89 0.85
C ILE A 197 -9.34 1.27 1.33
N ALA A 198 -8.32 1.09 0.50
CA ALA A 198 -6.91 1.16 0.90
C ALA A 198 -6.34 2.58 0.90
N CYS A 199 -6.94 3.52 0.15
CA CYS A 199 -6.43 4.89 0.06
C CYS A 199 -7.41 5.88 0.68
N GLY A 200 -8.65 5.90 0.20
CA GLY A 200 -9.65 6.87 0.62
C GLY A 200 -10.05 6.72 2.08
N THR A 201 -10.45 5.51 2.48
CA THR A 201 -10.96 5.27 3.85
C THR A 201 -9.84 5.37 4.87
N VAL A 202 -8.71 4.69 4.64
CA VAL A 202 -7.52 4.75 5.51
C VAL A 202 -7.04 6.18 5.71
N GLY A 203 -6.77 6.93 4.62
CA GLY A 203 -6.37 8.33 4.74
C GLY A 203 -7.47 9.22 5.34
N GLY A 204 -8.74 8.83 5.21
CA GLY A 204 -9.85 9.47 5.91
C GLY A 204 -9.81 9.24 7.42
N MET A 205 -9.44 8.03 7.87
CA MET A 205 -9.23 7.72 9.28
C MET A 205 -8.04 8.50 9.85
N ASP A 206 -6.93 8.55 9.13
CA ASP A 206 -5.73 9.32 9.52
C ASP A 206 -6.07 10.82 9.70
N LEU A 207 -6.78 11.41 8.73
CA LEU A 207 -7.18 12.82 8.82
C LEU A 207 -8.22 13.09 9.90
N ALA A 208 -9.12 12.14 10.16
CA ALA A 208 -10.07 12.24 11.26
C ALA A 208 -9.37 12.15 12.63
N ALA A 209 -8.32 11.34 12.75
CA ALA A 209 -7.49 11.28 13.96
C ALA A 209 -6.65 12.56 14.14
N LEU A 210 -6.13 13.14 13.05
CA LEU A 210 -5.28 14.33 13.10
C LEU A 210 -6.06 15.63 13.33
N PHE A 211 -7.26 15.75 12.73
CA PHE A 211 -8.11 16.96 12.82
C PHE A 211 -9.56 16.61 13.22
N PRO A 212 -9.79 15.99 14.38
CA PRO A 212 -11.08 15.40 14.76
C PRO A 212 -12.23 16.41 14.85
N ARG A 213 -11.92 17.68 15.15
CA ARG A 213 -12.90 18.77 15.20
C ARG A 213 -13.46 19.17 13.83
N PHE A 214 -12.68 18.96 12.75
CA PHE A 214 -13.02 19.47 11.42
C PHE A 214 -13.38 18.35 10.45
N LEU A 215 -12.72 17.21 10.59
CA LEU A 215 -12.78 16.09 9.66
C LEU A 215 -13.34 14.85 10.36
N ASN A 216 -14.35 14.26 9.72
CA ASN A 216 -14.72 12.86 9.97
C ASN A 216 -14.14 12.00 8.84
N ILE A 217 -14.21 10.67 8.98
CA ILE A 217 -13.63 9.73 8.01
C ILE A 217 -14.07 10.07 6.58
N ARG A 218 -15.37 10.33 6.36
CA ARG A 218 -15.93 10.66 5.04
C ARG A 218 -15.33 11.94 4.47
N ARG A 219 -15.33 13.03 5.24
CA ARG A 219 -14.76 14.33 4.83
C ARG A 219 -13.26 14.19 4.55
N GLY A 220 -12.53 13.48 5.41
CA GLY A 220 -11.12 13.17 5.22
C GLY A 220 -10.86 12.42 3.91
N SER A 221 -11.66 11.39 3.60
CA SER A 221 -11.54 10.64 2.34
C SER A 221 -11.68 11.53 1.09
N PHE A 222 -12.57 12.53 1.10
CA PHE A 222 -12.67 13.49 0.00
C PHE A 222 -11.47 14.42 -0.11
N VAL A 223 -10.90 14.85 1.03
CA VAL A 223 -9.65 15.63 1.04
C VAL A 223 -8.50 14.83 0.44
N VAL A 224 -8.34 13.57 0.85
CA VAL A 224 -7.34 12.65 0.29
C VAL A 224 -7.54 12.46 -1.22
N ALA A 225 -8.78 12.25 -1.66
CA ALA A 225 -9.11 12.09 -3.07
C ALA A 225 -8.77 13.35 -3.91
N ALA A 226 -8.94 14.55 -3.35
CA ALA A 226 -8.55 15.80 -4.00
C ALA A 226 -7.04 15.99 -4.06
N VAL A 227 -6.34 15.75 -2.94
CA VAL A 227 -4.87 15.84 -2.86
C VAL A 227 -4.21 14.84 -3.81
N GLY A 228 -4.77 13.63 -3.95
CA GLY A 228 -4.27 12.59 -4.85
C GLY A 228 -4.13 13.06 -6.31
N ILE A 229 -5.07 13.87 -6.81
CA ILE A 229 -4.97 14.44 -8.17
C ILE A 229 -3.86 15.49 -8.24
N LEU A 230 -3.77 16.37 -7.23
CA LEU A 230 -2.83 17.50 -7.21
C LEU A 230 -1.36 17.05 -7.28
N ILE A 231 -1.07 15.83 -6.84
CA ILE A 231 0.28 15.23 -6.88
C ILE A 231 0.69 14.86 -8.33
N ASN A 232 -0.24 14.84 -9.29
CA ASN A 232 -0.01 14.44 -10.68
C ASN A 232 0.56 13.00 -10.81
N PRO A 233 -0.18 11.98 -10.34
CA PRO A 233 0.33 10.62 -10.17
C PRO A 233 0.81 9.96 -11.47
N TRP A 234 0.27 10.36 -12.62
CA TRP A 234 0.68 9.87 -13.94
C TRP A 234 2.17 10.09 -14.22
N LYS A 235 2.80 11.14 -13.67
CA LYS A 235 4.26 11.35 -13.83
C LYS A 235 5.11 10.29 -13.15
N ILE A 236 4.59 9.62 -12.12
CA ILE A 236 5.29 8.53 -11.41
C ILE A 236 5.31 7.27 -12.28
N LEU A 237 4.26 7.06 -13.08
CA LEU A 237 4.09 5.89 -13.94
C LEU A 237 4.80 6.01 -15.30
N ASP A 238 5.42 7.16 -15.60
CA ASP A 238 6.03 7.45 -16.91
C ASP A 238 7.12 6.43 -17.30
N SER A 239 7.87 5.90 -16.32
CA SER A 239 8.87 4.84 -16.54
C SER A 239 8.85 3.74 -15.48
N ALA A 240 9.29 2.54 -15.85
CA ALA A 240 9.43 1.42 -14.91
C ALA A 240 10.42 1.73 -13.77
N ASN A 241 11.49 2.48 -14.05
CA ASN A 241 12.45 2.90 -13.04
C ASN A 241 11.85 3.91 -12.06
N SER A 242 11.11 4.91 -12.55
CA SER A 242 10.40 5.89 -11.70
C SER A 242 9.41 5.19 -10.78
N PHE A 243 8.67 4.19 -11.29
CA PHE A 243 7.74 3.38 -10.52
C PHE A 243 8.44 2.57 -9.42
N ILE A 244 9.52 1.84 -9.76
CA ILE A 244 10.30 1.06 -8.78
C ILE A 244 10.91 1.97 -7.71
N SER A 245 11.45 3.13 -8.10
CA SER A 245 12.01 4.11 -7.16
C SER A 245 10.94 4.68 -6.22
N ALA A 246 9.74 4.98 -6.71
CA ALA A 246 8.64 5.44 -5.88
C ALA A 246 8.18 4.37 -4.87
N ILE A 247 8.05 3.10 -5.30
CA ILE A 247 7.73 1.99 -4.39
C ILE A 247 8.83 1.80 -3.33
N SER A 248 10.09 1.88 -3.76
CA SER A 248 11.23 1.74 -2.85
C SER A 248 11.29 2.89 -1.84
N ALA A 249 10.83 4.09 -2.21
CA ALA A 249 10.71 5.23 -1.30
C ALA A 249 9.78 4.92 -0.12
N PHE A 250 8.62 4.32 -0.38
CA PHE A 250 7.70 3.91 0.69
C PHE A 250 8.37 2.92 1.64
N GLY A 251 9.15 1.98 1.11
CA GLY A 251 9.95 1.07 1.92
C GLY A 251 10.86 1.80 2.92
N VAL A 252 11.57 2.83 2.47
CA VAL A 252 12.57 3.57 3.28
C VAL A 252 11.97 4.36 4.44
N PHE A 253 10.74 4.84 4.30
CA PHE A 253 10.09 5.62 5.35
C PHE A 253 9.18 4.78 6.25
N LEU A 254 8.52 3.77 5.69
CA LEU A 254 7.55 2.96 6.42
C LEU A 254 8.20 1.79 7.17
N ALA A 255 9.32 1.24 6.69
CA ALA A 255 10.04 0.20 7.42
C ALA A 255 10.49 0.64 8.82
N PRO A 256 11.12 1.82 9.01
CA PRO A 256 11.57 2.21 10.32
C PRO A 256 10.41 2.61 11.23
N LEU A 257 9.32 3.17 10.68
CA LEU A 257 8.10 3.40 11.45
C LEU A 257 7.51 2.09 11.96
N THR A 258 7.45 1.06 11.10
CA THR A 258 6.99 -0.28 11.49
C THR A 258 7.89 -0.87 12.57
N GLY A 259 9.21 -0.76 12.44
CA GLY A 259 10.18 -1.21 13.43
C GLY A 259 10.03 -0.53 14.79
N ILE A 260 9.84 0.80 14.78
CA ILE A 260 9.58 1.59 16.00
C ILE A 260 8.27 1.17 16.66
N MET A 261 7.19 1.02 15.90
CA MET A 261 5.87 0.64 16.45
C MET A 261 5.90 -0.76 17.07
N VAL A 262 6.54 -1.72 16.40
CA VAL A 262 6.71 -3.08 16.93
C VAL A 262 7.56 -3.07 18.21
N ALA A 263 8.68 -2.34 18.20
CA ALA A 263 9.56 -2.23 19.37
C ALA A 263 8.86 -1.53 20.55
N GLU A 264 8.13 -0.44 20.29
CA GLU A 264 7.37 0.28 21.32
C GLU A 264 6.35 -0.64 22.00
N TYR A 265 5.56 -1.36 21.20
CA TYR A 265 4.49 -2.20 21.73
C TYR A 265 5.01 -3.44 22.45
N PHE A 266 5.91 -4.22 21.83
CA PHE A 266 6.33 -5.51 22.38
C PHE A 266 7.54 -5.43 23.32
N LEU A 267 8.53 -4.58 23.03
CA LEU A 267 9.79 -4.56 23.76
C LEU A 267 9.83 -3.49 24.85
N VAL A 268 9.34 -2.28 24.57
CA VAL A 268 9.36 -1.16 25.53
C VAL A 268 8.19 -1.27 26.51
N ARG A 269 6.98 -1.47 26.00
CA ARG A 269 5.75 -1.43 26.80
C ARG A 269 5.18 -2.80 27.17
N HIS A 270 5.77 -3.89 26.68
CA HIS A 270 5.35 -5.26 26.97
C HIS A 270 3.85 -5.50 26.78
N GLN A 271 3.28 -4.94 25.71
CA GLN A 271 1.85 -5.03 25.36
C GLN A 271 0.90 -4.30 26.33
N CYS A 272 1.42 -3.48 27.25
CA CYS A 272 0.63 -2.64 28.15
C CYS A 272 0.53 -1.20 27.59
N LEU A 273 -0.68 -0.77 27.22
CA LEU A 273 -0.97 0.59 26.77
C LEU A 273 -2.07 1.20 27.63
N LYS A 274 -1.90 2.48 27.98
CA LYS A 274 -2.94 3.29 28.63
C LYS A 274 -3.67 4.09 27.54
N LEU A 275 -4.80 3.56 27.08
CA LEU A 275 -5.53 4.08 25.93
C LEU A 275 -6.04 5.49 26.18
N SER A 276 -6.48 5.82 27.40
CA SER A 276 -6.97 7.16 27.74
C SER A 276 -5.94 8.26 27.42
N HIS A 277 -4.65 8.01 27.70
CA HIS A 277 -3.59 8.98 27.44
C HIS A 277 -3.31 9.17 25.94
N LEU A 278 -3.74 8.28 25.04
CA LEU A 278 -3.61 8.48 23.59
C LEU A 278 -4.50 9.62 23.06
N TYR A 279 -5.57 9.96 23.79
CA TYR A 279 -6.56 10.97 23.39
C TYR A 279 -6.37 12.32 24.10
N ILE A 280 -5.31 12.48 24.90
CA ILE A 280 -5.04 13.70 25.67
C ILE A 280 -3.98 14.55 24.96
N PRO A 281 -4.30 15.74 24.43
CA PRO A 281 -3.39 16.56 23.62
C PRO A 281 -2.59 17.57 24.46
N ASN A 282 -2.10 17.17 25.63
CA ASN A 282 -1.32 18.05 26.50
C ASN A 282 -0.33 17.26 27.39
N SER A 283 0.45 17.98 28.21
CA SER A 283 1.52 17.41 29.06
C SER A 283 1.07 16.43 30.13
N SER A 284 -0.24 16.26 30.38
CA SER A 284 -0.75 15.20 31.26
C SER A 284 -0.72 13.83 30.58
N SER A 285 -0.64 13.76 29.25
CA SER A 285 -0.44 12.51 28.53
C SER A 285 0.97 11.97 28.72
N GLN A 286 1.08 10.65 28.88
CA GLN A 286 2.37 9.96 28.93
C GLN A 286 3.04 9.90 27.55
N TYR A 287 2.27 10.15 26.49
CA TYR A 287 2.71 10.17 25.10
C TYR A 287 2.99 11.59 24.60
N TRP A 288 2.98 12.61 25.48
CA TRP A 288 3.22 14.01 25.09
C TRP A 288 4.69 14.30 24.78
N TYR A 289 5.64 13.62 25.42
CA TYR A 289 7.08 13.83 25.22
C TYR A 289 7.47 15.34 25.23
N TRP A 290 8.23 15.80 24.24
CA TRP A 290 8.63 17.19 24.11
C TRP A 290 7.63 17.94 23.22
N HIS A 291 6.64 18.59 23.84
CA HIS A 291 5.60 19.38 23.17
C HIS A 291 4.81 18.60 22.09
N GLY A 292 4.52 17.33 22.34
CA GLY A 292 3.85 16.42 21.40
C GLY A 292 4.81 15.66 20.47
N LEU A 293 6.12 15.90 20.56
CA LEU A 293 7.11 15.28 19.67
C LEU A 293 8.09 14.39 20.43
N ASN A 294 8.24 13.15 19.95
CA ASN A 294 9.30 12.26 20.38
C ASN A 294 10.46 12.32 19.38
N TRP A 295 11.51 13.09 19.73
CA TRP A 295 12.69 13.29 18.89
C TRP A 295 13.49 12.00 18.63
N ARG A 296 13.28 10.96 19.44
CA ARG A 296 13.92 9.65 19.25
C ARG A 296 13.43 8.96 17.97
N ALA A 297 12.18 9.21 17.58
CA ALA A 297 11.59 8.59 16.39
C ALA A 297 12.30 9.00 15.10
N PRO A 298 12.43 10.32 14.76
CA PRO A 298 13.15 10.72 13.56
C PRO A 298 14.64 10.37 13.60
N VAL A 299 15.28 10.38 14.78
CA VAL A 299 16.68 9.95 14.92
C VAL A 299 16.85 8.47 14.64
N SER A 300 15.88 7.60 14.93
CA SER A 300 15.95 6.17 14.60
C SER A 300 15.75 5.86 13.10
N MET A 301 15.31 6.83 12.28
CA MET A 301 14.95 6.65 10.87
C MET A 301 16.08 7.01 9.86
N TRP A 302 17.18 7.62 10.31
CA TRP A 302 18.23 8.16 9.43
C TRP A 302 19.07 7.17 8.57
N PRO A 303 19.30 5.89 8.93
CA PRO A 303 20.38 5.08 8.34
C PRO A 303 20.34 4.88 6.81
N CYS A 304 19.17 4.87 6.18
CA CYS A 304 19.05 4.58 4.75
C CYS A 304 18.71 5.78 3.87
N LEU A 305 18.52 6.97 4.47
CA LEU A 305 18.29 8.21 3.73
C LEU A 305 19.38 8.50 2.67
N PRO A 306 20.69 8.23 2.91
CA PRO A 306 21.71 8.48 1.89
C PRO A 306 21.55 7.63 0.62
N GLY A 307 21.26 6.33 0.77
CA GLY A 307 21.07 5.43 -0.36
C GLY A 307 19.78 5.70 -1.14
N PHE A 308 18.72 6.12 -0.44
CA PHE A 308 17.50 6.62 -1.07
C PHE A 308 17.73 7.91 -1.87
N ALA A 309 18.45 8.89 -1.31
CA ALA A 309 18.74 10.14 -1.99
C ALA A 309 19.49 9.92 -3.32
N ALA A 310 20.41 8.96 -3.34
CA ALA A 310 21.12 8.55 -4.55
C ALA A 310 20.25 7.81 -5.56
N SER A 311 19.27 7.01 -5.11
CA SER A 311 18.37 6.28 -6.02
C SER A 311 17.35 7.19 -6.72
N VAL A 312 16.91 8.25 -6.04
CA VAL A 312 15.95 9.24 -6.59
C VAL A 312 16.65 10.27 -7.46
N THR A 313 17.86 10.69 -7.07
CA THR A 313 18.60 11.74 -7.78
C THR A 313 20.01 11.29 -8.16
N PRO A 314 20.15 10.28 -9.04
CA PRO A 314 21.45 9.70 -9.37
C PRO A 314 22.42 10.72 -9.99
N ASP A 315 21.89 11.75 -10.66
CA ASP A 315 22.70 12.81 -11.28
C ASP A 315 23.25 13.84 -10.27
N LYS A 316 22.70 13.92 -9.05
CA LYS A 316 23.08 14.92 -8.04
C LYS A 316 23.67 14.31 -6.76
N VAL A 317 23.29 13.09 -6.42
CA VAL A 317 23.71 12.44 -5.18
C VAL A 317 24.39 11.13 -5.55
N VAL A 318 25.72 11.10 -5.40
CA VAL A 318 26.53 9.90 -5.57
C VAL A 318 26.94 9.41 -4.19
N VAL A 319 26.56 8.18 -3.86
CA VAL A 319 26.97 7.49 -2.63
C VAL A 319 27.79 6.26 -2.98
N SER A 320 28.61 5.81 -2.02
CA SER A 320 29.40 4.58 -2.22
C SER A 320 28.50 3.36 -2.40
N ASP A 321 29.05 2.33 -3.05
CA ASP A 321 28.37 1.05 -3.25
C ASP A 321 27.85 0.43 -1.94
N THR A 322 28.53 0.69 -0.82
CA THR A 322 28.07 0.27 0.52
C THR A 322 26.72 0.87 0.89
N TRP A 323 26.49 2.16 0.64
CA TRP A 323 25.21 2.81 0.93
C TRP A 323 24.11 2.35 -0.04
N MET A 324 24.47 1.97 -1.26
CA MET A 324 23.54 1.35 -2.21
C MET A 324 23.13 -0.06 -1.75
N HIS A 325 24.06 -0.84 -1.19
CA HIS A 325 23.76 -2.14 -0.61
C HIS A 325 22.86 -2.03 0.63
N VAL A 326 23.11 -1.04 1.48
CA VAL A 326 22.24 -0.68 2.62
C VAL A 326 20.83 -0.36 2.12
N TYR A 327 20.70 0.42 1.05
CA TYR A 327 19.42 0.71 0.42
C TYR A 327 18.75 -0.52 -0.21
N TYR A 328 19.50 -1.45 -0.79
CA TYR A 328 18.92 -2.70 -1.28
C TYR A 328 18.39 -3.59 -0.16
N MET A 329 18.85 -3.39 1.07
CA MET A 329 18.33 -4.04 2.28
C MET A 329 17.39 -3.14 3.09
N SER A 330 16.95 -2.00 2.52
CA SER A 330 16.26 -0.92 3.24
C SER A 330 15.20 -1.44 4.19
N TRP A 331 14.26 -2.25 3.71
CA TRP A 331 13.16 -2.75 4.53
C TRP A 331 13.62 -3.49 5.80
N LEU A 332 14.40 -4.56 5.63
CA LEU A 332 14.83 -5.39 6.77
C LEU A 332 15.78 -4.63 7.69
N LEU A 333 16.77 -3.95 7.09
CA LEU A 333 17.80 -3.26 7.84
C LEU A 333 17.19 -2.10 8.66
N GLU A 334 16.32 -1.30 8.07
CA GLU A 334 15.68 -0.18 8.75
C GLU A 334 14.70 -0.66 9.81
N PHE A 335 13.92 -1.71 9.56
CA PHE A 335 13.04 -2.30 10.56
C PHE A 335 13.83 -2.69 11.82
N PHE A 336 14.91 -3.44 11.66
CA PHE A 336 15.71 -3.91 12.80
C PHE A 336 16.54 -2.80 13.44
N ILE A 337 17.19 -1.93 12.65
CA ILE A 337 18.02 -0.84 13.21
C ILE A 337 17.15 0.17 13.93
N SER A 338 16.04 0.61 13.34
CA SER A 338 15.14 1.58 13.98
C SER A 338 14.51 1.02 15.25
N GLY A 339 14.07 -0.24 15.23
CA GLY A 339 13.53 -0.93 16.41
C GLY A 339 14.58 -1.12 17.50
N ALA A 340 15.81 -1.48 17.13
CA ALA A 340 16.92 -1.63 18.08
C ALA A 340 17.32 -0.29 18.69
N LEU A 341 17.51 0.76 17.87
CA LEU A 341 17.79 2.11 18.35
C LEU A 341 16.66 2.61 19.24
N TRP A 342 15.40 2.47 18.83
CA TRP A 342 14.25 2.83 19.64
C TRP A 342 14.26 2.13 21.00
N THR A 343 14.51 0.82 21.01
CA THR A 343 14.58 0.02 22.24
C THR A 343 15.71 0.49 23.14
N VAL A 344 16.93 0.65 22.60
CA VAL A 344 18.10 1.11 23.36
C VAL A 344 17.86 2.49 23.98
N TRP A 345 17.27 3.40 23.21
CA TRP A 345 17.03 4.76 23.67
C TRP A 345 15.95 4.83 24.75
N ASN A 346 14.88 4.06 24.62
CA ASN A 346 13.88 3.94 25.67
C ASN A 346 14.38 3.13 26.86
N TRP A 347 15.35 2.23 26.69
CA TRP A 347 15.99 1.56 27.82
C TRP A 347 16.92 2.51 28.60
N LEU A 348 17.72 3.33 27.90
CA LEU A 348 18.61 4.31 28.52
C LEU A 348 17.87 5.44 29.24
N ALA A 349 16.70 5.82 28.72
CA ALA A 349 15.86 6.84 29.32
C ALA A 349 14.37 6.44 29.18
N PRO A 350 13.85 5.62 30.11
CA PRO A 350 12.49 5.09 30.07
C PRO A 350 11.43 6.18 29.89
N PRO A 351 10.46 5.99 28.97
CA PRO A 351 9.33 6.87 28.89
C PRO A 351 8.47 6.74 30.17
N PRO A 352 7.69 7.77 30.53
CA PRO A 352 6.77 7.70 31.65
C PRO A 352 5.68 6.65 31.38
N GLY A 353 5.17 6.02 32.44
CA GLY A 353 4.00 5.13 32.37
C GLY A 353 4.23 3.78 31.70
N VAL A 354 5.48 3.29 31.60
CA VAL A 354 5.75 1.94 31.10
C VAL A 354 5.11 0.90 32.01
N GLY A 355 4.25 0.06 31.44
CA GLY A 355 3.50 -0.98 32.17
C GLY A 355 2.16 -0.50 32.76
N GLU A 356 1.83 0.79 32.65
CA GLU A 356 0.52 1.30 33.06
C GLU A 356 -0.55 0.97 32.00
N VAL A 357 -1.73 0.59 32.48
CA VAL A 357 -2.96 0.40 31.70
C VAL A 357 -4.07 1.26 32.30
N ASP A 358 -5.17 1.44 31.58
CA ASP A 358 -6.34 2.11 32.14
C ASP A 358 -6.95 1.28 33.28
N GLU A 359 -7.43 1.94 34.34
CA GLU A 359 -8.08 1.27 35.48
C GLU A 359 -9.44 0.69 35.08
N GLU A 360 -10.14 1.38 34.19
CA GLU A 360 -11.41 0.97 33.61
C GLU A 360 -11.26 0.80 32.10
N ASP A 361 -11.85 -0.26 31.55
CA ASP A 361 -11.87 -0.50 30.11
C ASP A 361 -12.96 0.33 29.43
N VAL A 362 -12.79 1.65 29.46
CA VAL A 362 -13.74 2.63 28.86
C VAL A 362 -13.93 2.38 27.37
N PHE A 363 -12.97 1.74 26.71
CA PHE A 363 -12.97 1.50 25.27
C PHE A 363 -13.38 0.06 24.88
N GLY A 364 -13.74 -0.79 25.85
CA GLY A 364 -14.12 -2.19 25.59
C GLY A 364 -13.04 -3.00 24.86
N THR A 365 -11.76 -2.69 25.09
CA THR A 365 -10.62 -3.25 24.36
C THR A 365 -10.07 -4.53 24.98
N PHE A 366 -10.23 -4.70 26.30
CA PHE A 366 -9.62 -5.80 27.08
C PHE A 366 -10.65 -6.74 27.73
N GLY A 367 -11.92 -6.31 27.83
CA GLY A 367 -13.03 -7.10 28.35
C GLY A 367 -13.53 -8.21 27.40
N PRO A 368 -14.28 -9.22 27.91
CA PRO A 368 -14.98 -10.15 27.03
C PRO A 368 -16.02 -9.41 26.19
N LEU A 369 -16.13 -9.75 24.91
CA LEU A 369 -17.15 -9.22 23.99
C LEU A 369 -18.53 -9.35 24.65
N GLU A 370 -19.14 -8.24 25.07
CA GLU A 370 -20.53 -8.26 25.50
C GLU A 370 -21.41 -8.63 24.29
N GLU A 371 -22.35 -9.57 24.47
CA GLU A 371 -23.19 -10.11 23.38
C GLU A 371 -24.04 -9.04 22.65
N THR A 372 -24.12 -7.83 23.19
CA THR A 372 -24.88 -6.68 22.68
C THR A 372 -24.22 -5.94 21.51
N ASP A 373 -22.92 -6.14 21.25
CA ASP A 373 -22.24 -5.47 20.11
C ASP A 373 -22.43 -6.18 18.75
N SER A 374 -23.33 -7.16 18.70
CA SER A 374 -23.79 -7.74 17.45
C SER A 374 -24.77 -6.81 16.73
N VAL A 375 -24.21 -5.87 15.96
CA VAL A 375 -24.88 -5.22 14.80
C VAL A 375 -26.31 -4.75 15.09
N GLY A 376 -26.52 -3.70 15.90
CA GLY A 376 -27.91 -3.27 16.10
C GLY A 376 -28.17 -1.98 16.86
N GLU A 377 -27.61 -1.78 18.04
CA GLU A 377 -28.08 -0.70 18.91
C GLU A 377 -27.04 0.40 19.12
N LYS A 378 -27.53 1.63 18.92
CA LYS A 378 -26.79 2.87 19.11
C LYS A 378 -26.86 3.24 20.57
N ASP A 379 -25.73 3.31 21.25
CA ASP A 379 -25.61 4.22 22.38
C ASP A 379 -25.20 5.59 21.84
N GLU A 380 -26.20 6.47 21.74
CA GLU A 380 -25.99 7.91 21.61
C GLU A 380 -25.28 8.40 22.88
N TYR A 381 -23.98 8.69 22.78
CA TYR A 381 -23.28 9.52 23.76
C TYR A 381 -23.98 10.89 23.83
N LYS A 382 -24.83 11.07 24.84
CA LYS A 382 -25.35 12.39 25.24
C LYS A 382 -24.21 13.16 25.87
N VAL A 383 -23.80 14.24 25.21
CA VAL A 383 -22.98 15.29 25.84
C VAL A 383 -23.91 16.03 26.80
N GLU A 384 -23.70 15.86 28.10
CA GLU A 384 -24.33 16.73 29.11
C GLU A 384 -23.71 18.14 28.97
N GLU A 385 -24.49 19.07 28.42
CA GLU A 385 -24.21 20.50 28.50
C GLU A 385 -24.60 21.00 29.90
N ASP A 386 -23.66 20.92 30.85
CA ASP A 386 -23.74 21.71 32.08
C ASP A 386 -22.74 22.87 32.01
N VAL A 387 -23.25 24.04 31.58
CA VAL A 387 -22.61 25.34 31.82
C VAL A 387 -23.60 26.20 32.60
N PRO A 388 -23.32 26.56 33.86
CA PRO A 388 -24.11 27.56 34.56
C PRO A 388 -23.73 28.97 34.08
N LEU A 389 -24.77 29.78 33.86
CA LEU A 389 -24.74 31.21 33.50
C LEU A 389 -23.93 32.08 34.47
#